data_AF-A0A060C827-F1
#
_entry.id   AF-A0A060C827-F1
#
_cell.length_a   1.000
_cell.length_b   1.000
_cell.length_c   1.000
_cell.angle_alpha   90.00
_cell.angle_beta   90.00
_cell.angle_gamma   90.00
#
_symmetry.space_group_name_H-M   'P 1'
#
loop_
_entity.id
_entity.type
_entity.pdbx_description
1 polymer ?
#
loop_
_entity_poly.entity_id
_entity_poly.type
_entity_poly.pdbx_seq_one_letter_code
_entity_poly.pdbx_strand_id
1 'polypeptide(L)'
;VNGVAELHSELLKDVTLKDFSDVYPQKFANVTNGVTPRRFVRLSNPRMSALITEGLGTDRWISDLSLLKGLVPLADDAEFVRKFADVKQANKDAFAVFAKSHYGIDLDSSTMFNTMVKRLHEYKRQSLKILALISTYADIKSGKVNVDDVLPRTVMFGAKSAQA
;
A
#
# COMPACT_ATOMS: atom_id res chain seq x y z
N VAL A 1 -16.17 22.32 9.61
CA VAL A 1 -15.66 21.03 10.13
C VAL A 1 -15.56 20.07 8.95
N ASN A 2 -14.42 19.41 8.74
CA ASN A 2 -14.25 18.49 7.62
C ASN A 2 -13.74 17.12 8.08
N GLY A 3 -14.38 16.06 7.60
CA GLY A 3 -13.82 14.72 7.68
C GLY A 3 -12.83 14.46 6.53
N VAL A 4 -12.09 13.37 6.66
CA VAL A 4 -10.99 12.98 5.75
C VAL A 4 -11.30 11.77 4.87
N ALA A 5 -12.53 11.26 4.99
CA ALA A 5 -13.16 10.22 4.20
C ALA A 5 -14.68 10.36 4.38
N GLU A 6 -15.48 9.82 3.45
CA GLU A 6 -16.95 9.93 3.47
C GLU A 6 -17.55 9.37 4.76
N LEU A 7 -17.31 8.09 5.06
CA LEU A 7 -17.77 7.45 6.30
C LEU A 7 -17.29 8.17 7.58
N HIS A 8 -16.07 8.69 7.57
CA HIS A 8 -15.57 9.47 8.71
C HIS A 8 -16.31 10.79 8.87
N SER A 9 -16.70 11.42 7.75
CA SER A 9 -17.48 12.65 7.76
C SER A 9 -18.91 12.41 8.24
N GLU A 10 -19.53 11.30 7.85
CA GLU A 10 -20.84 10.87 8.36
C GLU A 10 -20.80 10.64 9.88
N LEU A 11 -19.83 9.85 10.37
CA LEU A 11 -19.66 9.62 11.81
C LEU A 11 -19.40 10.91 12.60
N LEU A 12 -18.70 11.88 12.01
CA LEU A 12 -18.51 13.20 12.63
C LEU A 12 -19.83 13.96 12.77
N LYS A 13 -20.70 13.91 11.76
CA LYS A 13 -22.02 14.58 11.77
C LYS A 13 -22.99 13.87 12.71
N ASP A 14 -23.05 12.55 12.67
CA ASP A 14 -24.16 11.80 13.26
C ASP A 14 -23.87 11.35 14.69
N VAL A 15 -22.58 11.23 15.06
CA VAL A 15 -22.17 10.67 16.36
C VAL A 15 -21.36 11.68 17.16
N THR A 16 -20.27 12.20 16.59
CA THR A 16 -19.29 12.98 17.36
C THR A 16 -19.73 14.41 17.64
N LEU A 17 -20.32 15.09 16.65
CA LEU A 17 -20.67 16.51 16.70
C LEU A 17 -22.12 16.75 16.28
N LYS A 18 -23.01 15.82 16.68
CA LYS A 18 -24.42 15.83 16.27
C LYS A 18 -25.12 17.16 16.56
N ASP A 19 -25.02 17.65 17.79
CA ASP A 19 -25.68 18.91 18.18
C ASP A 19 -25.22 20.10 17.31
N PHE A 20 -23.94 20.14 16.94
CA PHE A 20 -23.41 21.16 16.03
C PHE A 20 -23.83 20.94 14.58
N SER A 21 -23.98 19.70 14.12
CA SER A 21 -24.47 19.38 12.78
C SER A 21 -25.95 19.72 12.64
N ASP A 22 -26.75 19.54 13.70
CA ASP A 22 -28.17 19.86 13.69
C ASP A 22 -28.40 21.38 13.60
N VAL A 23 -27.55 22.19 14.25
CA VAL A 23 -27.64 23.66 14.24
C VAL A 23 -26.95 24.29 13.02
N TYR A 24 -25.84 23.71 12.53
CA TYR A 24 -25.04 24.26 11.43
C TYR A 24 -24.67 23.23 10.36
N PRO A 25 -25.66 22.57 9.71
CA PRO A 25 -25.41 21.45 8.78
C PRO A 25 -24.51 21.83 7.60
N GLN A 26 -24.65 23.06 7.10
CA GLN A 26 -23.87 23.63 6.00
C GLN A 26 -22.39 23.81 6.31
N LYS A 27 -21.98 23.79 7.59
CA LYS A 27 -20.57 23.92 8.00
C LYS A 27 -19.79 22.61 7.96
N PHE A 28 -20.45 21.48 7.67
CA PHE A 28 -19.81 20.17 7.59
C PHE A 28 -19.56 19.74 6.14
N ALA A 29 -18.29 19.57 5.80
CA ALA A 29 -17.83 19.13 4.48
C ALA A 29 -17.04 17.82 4.57
N ASN A 30 -16.85 17.16 3.43
CA ASN A 30 -15.90 16.04 3.30
C ASN A 30 -14.79 16.44 2.34
N VAL A 31 -13.54 16.20 2.75
CA VAL A 31 -12.37 16.33 1.88
C VAL A 31 -11.56 15.06 2.04
N THR A 32 -11.77 14.11 1.13
CA THR A 32 -11.05 12.83 1.14
C THR A 32 -9.54 13.06 1.01
N ASN A 33 -8.75 12.43 1.87
CA ASN A 33 -7.30 12.54 1.83
C ASN A 33 -6.73 12.09 0.48
N GLY A 34 -5.71 12.81 0.00
CA GLY A 34 -4.90 12.44 -1.16
C GLY A 34 -3.42 12.39 -0.82
N VAL A 35 -2.64 11.76 -1.70
CA VAL A 35 -1.17 11.81 -1.66
C VAL A 35 -0.65 12.40 -2.97
N THR A 36 0.46 13.12 -2.93
CA THR A 36 1.04 13.71 -4.14
C THR A 36 1.71 12.63 -5.01
N PRO A 37 1.35 12.51 -6.30
CA PRO A 37 1.95 11.51 -7.18
C PRO A 37 3.43 11.80 -7.49
N ARG A 38 3.85 13.06 -7.33
CA ARG A 38 5.24 13.50 -7.53
C ARG A 38 6.18 12.75 -6.58
N ARG A 39 5.83 12.69 -5.28
CA ARG A 39 6.65 12.00 -4.29
C ARG A 39 6.40 10.50 -4.26
N PHE A 40 5.13 10.09 -4.31
CA PHE A 40 4.73 8.71 -4.06
C PHE A 40 4.79 7.79 -5.28
N VAL A 41 4.98 8.34 -6.49
CA VAL A 41 5.17 7.55 -7.72
C VAL A 41 6.41 8.02 -8.48
N ARG A 42 6.45 9.29 -8.90
CA ARG A 42 7.52 9.80 -9.80
C ARG A 42 8.91 9.68 -9.18
N LEU A 43 9.09 10.14 -7.94
CA LEU A 43 10.39 10.09 -7.25
C LEU A 43 10.67 8.74 -6.60
N SER A 44 9.68 8.12 -5.96
CA SER A 44 9.87 6.86 -5.22
C SER A 44 9.99 5.63 -6.13
N ASN A 45 9.45 5.69 -7.34
CA ASN A 45 9.41 4.56 -8.27
C ASN A 45 9.64 5.02 -9.72
N PRO A 46 10.86 5.49 -10.04
CA PRO A 46 11.18 6.03 -11.36
C PRO A 46 10.97 5.02 -12.49
N ARG A 47 11.19 3.73 -12.24
CA ARG A 47 10.92 2.64 -13.21
C ARG A 47 9.43 2.54 -13.55
N MET A 48 8.56 2.53 -12.54
CA MET A 48 7.11 2.53 -12.77
C MET A 48 6.64 3.83 -13.39
N SER A 49 7.20 4.96 -12.99
CA SER A 49 6.88 6.25 -13.60
C SER A 49 7.20 6.27 -15.10
N ALA A 50 8.32 5.67 -15.52
CA ALA A 50 8.69 5.57 -16.92
C ALA A 50 7.70 4.68 -17.68
N LEU A 51 7.34 3.52 -17.14
CA LEU A 51 6.38 2.60 -17.73
C LEU A 51 4.98 3.22 -17.87
N ILE A 52 4.52 3.98 -16.87
CA ILE A 52 3.24 4.70 -16.96
C ILE A 52 3.29 5.76 -18.08
N THR A 53 4.37 6.52 -18.17
CA THR A 53 4.56 7.51 -19.24
C THR A 53 4.61 6.86 -20.62
N GLU A 54 5.26 5.71 -20.76
CA GLU A 54 5.27 4.91 -21.98
C GLU A 54 3.85 4.46 -22.36
N GLY A 55 3.13 3.82 -21.43
CA GLY A 55 1.79 3.30 -21.67
C GLY A 55 0.75 4.38 -21.99
N LEU A 56 0.88 5.58 -21.40
CA LEU A 56 -0.01 6.71 -21.68
C LEU A 56 0.46 7.59 -22.84
N GLY A 57 1.69 7.41 -23.33
CA GLY A 57 2.33 8.28 -24.33
C GLY A 57 2.59 9.71 -23.85
N THR A 58 2.49 9.98 -22.54
CA THR A 58 2.64 11.33 -21.96
C THR A 58 2.97 11.27 -20.48
N ASP A 59 3.69 12.27 -19.95
CA ASP A 59 3.96 12.44 -18.51
C ASP A 59 2.98 13.39 -17.81
N ARG A 60 1.99 13.94 -18.54
CA ARG A 60 0.94 14.83 -17.99
C ARG A 60 0.16 14.21 -16.83
N TRP A 61 0.16 12.88 -16.69
CA TRP A 61 -0.47 12.19 -15.57
C TRP A 61 0.11 12.60 -14.20
N ILE A 62 1.33 13.16 -14.16
CA ILE A 62 1.96 13.66 -12.92
C ILE A 62 1.18 14.84 -12.32
N SER A 63 0.59 15.69 -13.18
CA SER A 63 -0.27 16.80 -12.78
C SER A 63 -1.77 16.45 -12.85
N ASP A 64 -2.18 15.53 -13.72
CA ASP A 64 -3.56 15.08 -13.88
C ASP A 64 -3.70 13.55 -13.77
N LEU A 65 -3.99 13.06 -12.56
CA LEU A 65 -4.12 11.62 -12.30
C LEU A 65 -5.35 10.97 -12.96
N SER A 66 -6.29 11.76 -13.50
CA SER A 66 -7.44 11.19 -14.22
C SER A 66 -7.00 10.39 -15.46
N LEU A 67 -5.86 10.77 -16.04
CA LEU A 67 -5.25 10.11 -17.20
C LEU A 67 -4.80 8.67 -16.91
N LEU A 68 -4.60 8.28 -15.64
CA LEU A 68 -4.25 6.90 -15.27
C LEU A 68 -5.33 5.89 -15.68
N LYS A 69 -6.57 6.33 -15.91
CA LYS A 69 -7.63 5.47 -16.49
C LYS A 69 -7.25 4.90 -17.85
N GLY A 70 -6.39 5.57 -18.61
CA GLY A 70 -5.87 5.07 -19.89
C GLY A 70 -5.02 3.81 -19.76
N LEU A 71 -4.56 3.45 -18.55
CA LEU A 71 -3.85 2.19 -18.31
C LEU A 71 -4.78 0.96 -18.22
N VAL A 72 -6.09 1.16 -17.99
CA VAL A 72 -7.06 0.05 -17.86
C VAL A 72 -7.01 -0.91 -19.06
N PRO A 73 -7.10 -0.46 -20.32
CA PRO A 73 -7.01 -1.38 -21.47
C PRO A 73 -5.64 -2.06 -21.60
N LEU A 74 -4.58 -1.49 -21.04
CA LEU A 74 -3.23 -2.09 -21.09
C LEU A 74 -3.08 -3.28 -20.14
N ALA A 75 -4.07 -3.54 -19.27
CA ALA A 75 -4.10 -4.75 -18.45
C ALA A 75 -4.29 -6.03 -19.29
N ASP A 76 -4.85 -5.91 -20.50
CA ASP A 76 -5.03 -7.00 -21.44
C ASP A 76 -3.86 -7.13 -22.45
N ASP A 77 -2.92 -6.18 -22.44
CA ASP A 77 -1.70 -6.23 -23.23
C ASP A 77 -0.62 -7.06 -22.49
N ALA A 78 -0.35 -8.26 -23.01
CA ALA A 78 0.62 -9.18 -22.44
C ALA A 78 2.04 -8.58 -22.32
N GLU A 79 2.45 -7.73 -23.27
CA GLU A 79 3.76 -7.09 -23.20
C GLU A 79 3.81 -6.04 -22.09
N PHE A 80 2.76 -5.22 -21.96
CA PHE A 80 2.65 -4.23 -20.89
C PHE A 80 2.61 -4.88 -19.51
N VAL A 81 1.81 -5.94 -19.34
CA VAL A 81 1.74 -6.71 -18.09
C VAL A 81 3.10 -7.32 -17.73
N ARG A 82 3.84 -7.85 -18.73
CA ARG A 82 5.20 -8.35 -18.52
C ARG A 82 6.14 -7.25 -18.05
N LYS A 83 6.16 -6.08 -18.73
CA LYS A 83 6.97 -4.92 -18.30
C LYS A 83 6.60 -4.45 -16.88
N PHE A 84 5.32 -4.47 -16.54
CA PHE A 84 4.85 -4.10 -15.19
C PHE A 84 5.41 -5.06 -14.13
N ALA A 85 5.38 -6.37 -14.40
CA ALA A 85 5.96 -7.39 -13.53
C ALA A 85 7.48 -7.23 -13.41
N ASP A 86 8.19 -6.99 -14.51
CA ASP A 86 9.64 -6.76 -14.54
C ASP A 86 10.02 -5.54 -13.69
N VAL A 87 9.28 -4.44 -13.80
CA VAL A 87 9.47 -3.24 -12.96
C VAL A 87 9.26 -3.56 -11.49
N LYS A 88 8.25 -4.37 -11.14
CA LYS A 88 8.04 -4.79 -9.75
C LYS A 88 9.22 -5.63 -9.25
N GLN A 89 9.69 -6.59 -10.04
CA GLN A 89 10.79 -7.47 -9.66
C GLN A 89 12.09 -6.67 -9.48
N ALA A 90 12.45 -5.82 -10.45
CA ALA A 90 13.64 -4.97 -10.36
C ALA A 90 13.64 -4.04 -9.13
N ASN A 91 12.46 -3.59 -8.69
CA ASN A 91 12.33 -2.82 -7.46
C ASN A 91 12.50 -3.68 -6.20
N LYS A 92 12.06 -4.94 -6.20
CA LYS A 92 12.30 -5.89 -5.09
C LYS A 92 13.79 -6.24 -4.99
N ASP A 93 14.45 -6.47 -6.11
CA ASP A 93 15.89 -6.76 -6.17
C ASP A 93 16.71 -5.58 -5.62
N ALA A 94 16.41 -4.36 -6.09
CA ALA A 94 17.06 -3.15 -5.59
C ALA A 94 16.83 -2.96 -4.08
N PHE A 95 15.63 -3.26 -3.59
CA PHE A 95 15.34 -3.18 -2.16
C PHE A 95 16.07 -4.26 -1.34
N ALA A 96 16.22 -5.48 -1.86
CA ALA A 96 16.98 -6.54 -1.20
C ALA A 96 18.47 -6.14 -1.04
N VAL A 97 19.07 -5.58 -2.10
CA VAL A 97 20.44 -5.04 -2.04
C VAL A 97 20.56 -3.89 -1.02
N PHE A 98 19.59 -2.98 -1.01
CA PHE A 98 19.54 -1.90 -0.02
C PHE A 98 19.42 -2.44 1.41
N ALA A 99 18.52 -3.38 1.65
CA ALA A 99 18.31 -3.97 2.97
C ALA A 99 19.55 -4.71 3.49
N LYS A 100 20.25 -5.44 2.60
CA LYS A 100 21.50 -6.12 2.95
C LYS A 100 22.61 -5.14 3.31
N SER A 101 22.80 -4.11 2.48
CA SER A 101 23.87 -3.12 2.69
C SER A 101 23.64 -2.22 3.91
N HIS A 102 22.40 -1.81 4.19
CA HIS A 102 22.11 -0.84 5.25
C HIS A 102 21.76 -1.49 6.58
N TYR A 103 21.17 -2.69 6.56
CA TYR A 103 20.67 -3.36 7.76
C TYR A 103 21.25 -4.77 7.97
N GLY A 104 22.06 -5.28 7.03
CA GLY A 104 22.61 -6.64 7.11
C GLY A 104 21.59 -7.75 6.84
N ILE A 105 20.36 -7.41 6.44
CA ILE A 105 19.25 -8.36 6.27
C ILE A 105 19.25 -8.91 4.84
N ASP A 106 19.36 -10.24 4.71
CA ASP A 106 19.14 -10.94 3.44
C ASP A 106 17.65 -11.11 3.17
N LEU A 107 17.19 -10.62 2.02
CA LEU A 107 15.81 -10.76 1.58
C LEU A 107 15.79 -11.53 0.25
N ASP A 108 14.96 -12.58 0.19
CA ASP A 108 14.69 -13.28 -1.06
C ASP A 108 13.65 -12.51 -1.88
N SER A 109 14.13 -11.78 -2.89
CA SER A 109 13.32 -10.98 -3.79
C SER A 109 12.45 -11.81 -4.74
N SER A 110 12.54 -13.14 -4.77
CA SER A 110 11.60 -13.98 -5.52
C SER A 110 10.25 -14.12 -4.79
N THR A 111 10.26 -14.06 -3.45
CA THR A 111 9.06 -14.22 -2.62
C THR A 111 8.07 -13.05 -2.75
N MET A 112 6.82 -13.27 -2.35
CA MET A 112 5.85 -12.18 -2.21
C MET A 112 6.23 -11.27 -1.02
N PHE A 113 6.53 -10.01 -1.31
CA PHE A 113 6.78 -9.00 -0.28
C PHE A 113 5.46 -8.49 0.32
N ASN A 114 5.16 -8.93 1.55
CA ASN A 114 3.93 -8.60 2.26
C ASN A 114 4.21 -7.60 3.39
N THR A 115 4.02 -6.32 3.12
CA THR A 115 4.43 -5.24 4.04
C THR A 115 3.28 -4.75 4.93
N MET A 116 3.59 -4.30 6.14
CA MET A 116 2.69 -3.55 7.01
C MET A 116 3.46 -2.38 7.63
N VAL A 117 3.42 -1.24 6.93
CA VAL A 117 4.12 -0.03 7.35
C VAL A 117 3.11 1.01 7.81
N LYS A 118 3.07 1.28 9.12
CA LYS A 118 2.19 2.26 9.77
C LYS A 118 2.57 2.37 11.25
N ARG A 119 2.17 3.46 11.92
CA ARG A 119 2.36 3.65 13.38
C ARG A 119 1.96 2.38 14.16
N LEU A 120 2.72 2.02 15.19
CA LEU A 120 2.37 0.88 16.04
C LEU A 120 1.21 1.30 16.94
N HIS A 121 0.05 0.65 16.81
CA HIS A 121 -1.13 0.96 17.61
C HIS A 121 -2.10 -0.21 17.58
N GLU A 122 -2.74 -0.52 18.70
CA GLU A 122 -3.70 -1.62 18.83
C GLU A 122 -4.82 -1.58 17.77
N TYR A 123 -5.45 -0.43 17.53
CA TYR A 123 -6.51 -0.32 16.49
C TYR A 123 -6.00 -0.59 15.07
N LYS A 124 -4.69 -0.48 14.82
CA LYS A 124 -4.07 -0.79 13.52
C LYS A 124 -3.78 -2.29 13.35
N ARG A 125 -3.92 -3.08 14.42
CA ARG A 125 -3.96 -4.54 14.43
C ARG A 125 -2.71 -5.22 13.82
N GLN A 126 -1.51 -4.68 14.09
CA GLN A 126 -0.25 -5.39 13.80
C GLN A 126 -0.23 -6.76 14.49
N SER A 127 -0.73 -6.85 15.72
CA SER A 127 -0.87 -8.09 16.49
C SER A 127 -1.73 -9.13 15.77
N LEU A 128 -2.84 -8.72 15.14
CA LEU A 128 -3.67 -9.63 14.35
C LEU A 128 -2.89 -10.20 13.15
N LYS A 129 -2.12 -9.36 12.45
CA LYS A 129 -1.30 -9.82 11.32
C LYS A 129 -0.26 -10.85 11.76
N ILE A 130 0.47 -10.60 12.86
CA ILE A 130 1.49 -11.56 13.33
C ILE A 130 0.87 -12.86 13.86
N LEU A 131 -0.28 -12.80 14.55
CA LEU A 131 -0.99 -14.01 14.99
C LEU A 131 -1.43 -14.89 13.81
N ALA A 132 -1.93 -14.28 12.74
CA ALA A 132 -2.27 -15.02 11.52
C ALA A 132 -1.03 -15.73 10.92
N LEU A 133 0.13 -15.07 10.90
CA LEU A 133 1.38 -15.68 10.43
C LEU A 133 1.85 -16.82 11.31
N ILE A 134 1.77 -16.66 12.63
CA ILE A 134 2.11 -17.71 13.60
C ILE A 134 1.19 -18.92 13.38
N SER A 135 -0.11 -18.69 13.17
CA SER A 135 -1.07 -19.76 12.90
C SER A 135 -0.72 -20.50 11.60
N THR A 136 -0.46 -19.80 10.50
CA THR A 136 -0.05 -20.45 9.23
C THR A 136 1.26 -21.21 9.40
N TYR A 137 2.24 -20.63 10.10
CA TYR A 137 3.51 -21.29 10.38
C TYR A 137 3.33 -22.58 11.20
N ALA A 138 2.48 -22.55 12.24
CA ALA A 138 2.17 -23.73 13.05
C ALA A 138 1.45 -24.83 12.25
N ASP A 139 0.53 -24.45 11.37
CA ASP A 139 -0.17 -25.38 10.48
C ASP A 139 0.80 -26.05 9.48
N ILE A 140 1.77 -25.30 8.94
CA ILE A 140 2.84 -25.88 8.11
C ILE A 140 3.72 -26.82 8.93
N LYS A 141 4.17 -26.39 10.11
CA LYS A 141 5.06 -27.17 10.98
C LYS A 141 4.43 -28.46 11.50
N SER A 142 3.11 -28.48 11.68
CA SER A 142 2.36 -29.67 12.11
C SER A 142 1.99 -30.62 10.96
N GLY A 143 2.25 -30.22 9.70
CA GLY A 143 1.87 -30.99 8.52
C GLY A 143 0.38 -30.89 8.15
N LYS A 144 -0.40 -30.06 8.86
CA LYS A 144 -1.80 -29.77 8.53
C LYS A 144 -1.93 -29.03 7.20
N VAL A 145 -0.92 -28.23 6.86
CA VAL A 145 -0.79 -27.55 5.56
C VAL A 145 0.52 -27.98 4.93
N ASN A 146 0.50 -28.44 3.68
CA ASN A 146 1.71 -28.73 2.94
C ASN A 146 2.40 -27.40 2.56
N VAL A 147 3.72 -27.33 2.76
CA VAL A 147 4.52 -26.13 2.45
C VAL A 147 4.47 -25.79 0.96
N ASP A 148 4.37 -26.79 0.09
CA ASP A 148 4.34 -26.61 -1.37
C ASP A 148 3.05 -25.93 -1.86
N ASP A 149 1.97 -26.01 -1.06
CA ASP A 149 0.69 -25.35 -1.35
C ASP A 149 0.67 -23.88 -0.90
N VAL A 150 1.73 -23.41 -0.22
CA VAL A 150 1.80 -22.06 0.34
C VAL A 150 2.76 -21.20 -0.46
N LEU A 151 2.24 -20.09 -1.01
CA LEU A 151 3.07 -19.10 -1.69
C LEU A 151 4.18 -18.54 -0.75
N PRO A 152 5.46 -18.63 -1.12
CA PRO A 152 6.56 -18.05 -0.34
C PRO A 152 6.39 -16.55 -0.12
N ARG A 153 6.53 -16.10 1.12
CA ARG A 153 6.30 -14.70 1.53
C ARG A 153 7.42 -14.20 2.41
N THR A 154 7.92 -13.00 2.08
CA THR A 154 8.70 -12.18 3.00
C THR A 154 7.77 -11.16 3.63
N VAL A 155 7.50 -11.31 4.94
CA VAL A 155 6.59 -10.42 5.66
C VAL A 155 7.38 -9.37 6.43
N MET A 156 7.10 -8.09 6.15
CA MET A 156 7.82 -6.97 6.75
C MET A 156 6.88 -6.08 7.55
N PHE A 157 7.33 -5.67 8.73
CA PHE A 157 6.68 -4.67 9.57
C PHE A 157 7.56 -3.42 9.66
N GLY A 158 6.95 -2.24 9.55
CA GLY A 158 7.62 -0.97 9.77
C GLY A 158 6.76 -0.07 10.63
N ALA A 159 7.16 0.16 11.88
CA ALA A 159 6.35 0.90 12.83
C ALA A 159 7.21 1.58 13.90
N LYS A 160 6.70 2.68 14.44
CA LYS A 160 7.19 3.31 15.67
C LYS A 160 6.02 3.39 16.66
N SER A 161 6.27 3.12 17.93
CA SER A 161 5.33 3.37 19.03
C SER A 161 5.54 4.77 19.61
N ALA A 162 4.52 5.32 20.26
CA ALA A 162 4.73 6.45 21.15
C ALA A 162 5.68 6.02 22.28
N GLN A 163 6.50 6.95 22.79
CA GLN A 163 7.25 6.72 24.02
C GLN A 163 6.25 6.66 25.18
N ALA A 164 6.50 5.74 26.11
CA ALA A 164 5.73 5.61 27.35
C ALA A 164 6.07 6.74 28.32
#